data_AF-X0WVY4-F1
#
_entry.id   AF-X0WVY4-F1
#
_cell.length_a   1.000
_cell.length_b   1.000
_cell.length_c   1.000
_cell.angle_alpha   90.00
_cell.angle_beta   90.00
_cell.angle_gamma   90.00
#
_symmetry.space_group_name_H-M   'P 1'
#
loop_
_entity.id
_entity.type
_entity.pdbx_description
1 polymer ?
#
loop_
_entity_poly.entity_id
_entity_poly.type
_entity_poly.pdbx_seq_one_letter_code
_entity_poly.pdbx_strand_id
1 'polypeptide(L)' 'MIVNLGVGIPTFCSNFVPPDREILFHSENGVIGFGPIIDNPDDADENLINAGAQPVSRKPGMSITDHAESLC' A
#
# COMPACT_ATOMS: atom_id res chain seq x y z
N MET A 1 -12.12 -5.02 -3.66
CA MET A 1 -12.23 -3.60 -4.06
C MET A 1 -10.83 -3.02 -4.11
N ILE A 2 -10.52 -2.17 -5.10
CA ILE A 2 -9.21 -1.48 -5.20
C ILE A 2 -9.40 -0.04 -4.71
N VAL A 3 -8.53 0.42 -3.82
CA VAL A 3 -8.64 1.74 -3.19
C VAL A 3 -7.27 2.43 -3.19
N ASN A 4 -7.22 3.69 -3.62
CA ASN A 4 -6.10 4.58 -3.36
C ASN A 4 -6.43 5.45 -2.12
N LEU A 5 -5.49 5.52 -1.18
CA LEU A 5 -5.63 6.28 0.06
C LEU A 5 -4.57 7.37 0.11
N GLY A 6 -5.00 8.63 -0.04
CA GLY A 6 -4.14 9.78 0.14
C GLY A 6 -3.59 9.90 1.57
N VAL A 7 -2.48 10.61 1.70
CA VAL A 7 -1.75 10.78 2.97
C VAL A 7 -2.64 11.35 4.08
N GLY A 8 -2.45 10.87 5.30
CA GLY A 8 -3.12 11.35 6.50
C GLY A 8 -4.32 10.49 6.90
N ILE A 9 -5.49 11.11 7.09
CA ILE A 9 -6.71 10.42 7.55
C ILE A 9 -7.08 9.23 6.63
N PRO A 10 -7.05 9.34 5.29
CA PRO A 10 -7.40 8.20 4.44
C PRO A 10 -6.45 7.01 4.64
N THR A 11 -5.13 7.20 4.65
CA THR A 11 -4.18 6.12 4.96
C THR A 11 -4.43 5.52 6.34
N PHE A 12 -4.74 6.34 7.35
CA PHE A 12 -5.05 5.86 8.70
C PHE A 12 -6.29 4.95 8.75
N CYS A 13 -7.29 5.19 7.88
CA CYS A 13 -8.48 4.33 7.77
C CYS A 13 -8.15 2.88 7.34
N SER A 14 -6.99 2.63 6.71
CA SER A 14 -6.57 1.27 6.32
C SER A 14 -6.42 0.32 7.52
N ASN A 15 -6.17 0.85 8.72
CA ASN A 15 -6.04 0.07 9.97
C ASN A 15 -7.36 -0.49 10.50
N PHE A 16 -8.51 -0.07 9.96
CA PHE A 16 -9.84 -0.43 10.46
C PHE A 16 -10.63 -1.33 9.49
N VAL A 17 -9.94 -1.93 8.51
CA VAL A 17 -10.59 -2.87 7.57
C VAL A 17 -10.96 -4.16 8.32
N PRO A 18 -12.24 -4.59 8.28
CA PRO A 18 -12.67 -5.85 8.88
C PRO A 18 -11.94 -7.07 8.27
N PRO A 19 -11.62 -8.11 9.05
CA PRO A 19 -10.83 -9.25 8.56
C PRO A 19 -11.54 -10.10 7.51
N ASP A 20 -12.88 -10.05 7.45
CA ASP A 20 -13.71 -10.73 6.48
C ASP A 20 -13.84 -9.96 5.14
N ARG A 21 -13.18 -8.80 5.02
CA ARG A 21 -13.24 -7.96 3.83
C ARG A 21 -11.87 -7.84 3.15
N GLU A 22 -11.82 -8.26 1.89
CA GLU A 22 -10.62 -8.04 1.07
C GLU A 22 -10.62 -6.66 0.40
N ILE A 23 -9.58 -5.89 0.71
CA ILE A 23 -9.23 -4.63 0.05
C ILE A 23 -7.83 -4.77 -0.54
N LEU A 24 -7.67 -4.30 -1.78
CA LEU A 24 -6.38 -4.13 -2.43
C LEU A 24 -6.04 -2.64 -2.40
N PHE A 25 -4.96 -2.29 -1.71
CA PHE A 25 -4.49 -0.91 -1.70
C PHE A 25 -3.64 -0.63 -2.94
N HIS A 26 -4.00 0.41 -3.68
CA HIS A 26 -3.22 0.94 -4.80
C HIS A 26 -2.51 2.20 -4.34
N SER A 27 -1.27 2.36 -4.77
CA SER A 27 -0.47 3.56 -4.55
C SER A 27 -0.03 4.12 -5.90
N GLU A 28 -0.09 5.45 -6.06
CA GLU A 28 0.27 6.17 -7.31
C GLU A 28 1.73 6.01 -7.76
N ASN A 29 2.58 5.47 -6.90
CA ASN A 29 3.94 5.09 -7.24
C ASN A 29 4.06 3.66 -7.81
N GLY A 30 2.95 3.05 -8.22
CA GLY A 30 2.94 1.76 -8.91
C GLY A 30 2.90 0.54 -8.00
N VAL A 31 2.53 0.67 -6.73
CA VAL A 31 2.41 -0.47 -5.81
C VAL A 31 0.94 -0.86 -5.65
N ILE A 32 0.61 -2.13 -5.93
CA ILE A 32 -0.77 -2.63 -5.89
C ILE A 32 -0.87 -3.86 -5.00
N GLY A 33 -1.81 -3.85 -4.05
CA GLY A 33 -2.10 -4.98 -3.18
C GLY A 33 -1.06 -5.22 -2.08
N PHE A 34 -0.38 -4.17 -1.63
CA PHE A 34 0.58 -4.25 -0.53
C PHE A 34 -0.09 -4.62 0.81
N GLY A 35 0.70 -5.18 1.73
CA GLY A 35 0.28 -5.56 3.07
C GLY A 35 0.36 -4.41 4.08
N PRO A 36 0.29 -4.69 5.39
CA PRO A 36 0.38 -3.67 6.43
C PRO A 36 1.67 -2.83 6.36
N ILE A 37 1.61 -1.63 6.95
CA ILE A 37 2.77 -0.77 7.22
C ILE A 37 3.74 -1.52 8.13
N ILE A 38 5.03 -1.36 7.87
CA ILE A 38 6.11 -1.93 8.68
C ILE A 38 6.58 -0.86 9.68
N ASP A 39 6.37 -1.12 10.97
CA ASP A 39 6.80 -0.19 12.04
C ASP A 39 8.25 -0.40 12.47
N ASN A 40 8.81 -1.61 12.25
CA ASN A 40 10.19 -1.94 12.59
C ASN A 40 11.13 -1.54 11.43
N PRO A 41 12.07 -0.59 11.66
CA PRO A 41 13.01 -0.17 10.61
C PRO A 41 13.87 -1.29 10.04
N ASP A 42 14.18 -2.33 10.83
CA ASP A 42 15.02 -3.45 10.39
C ASP A 42 14.30 -4.37 9.38
N ASP A 43 12.96 -4.35 9.35
CA ASP A 43 12.14 -5.13 8.44
C ASP A 43 11.71 -4.32 7.19
N ALA A 44 12.05 -3.03 7.14
CA ALA A 44 11.62 -2.11 6.10
C ALA A 44 12.43 -2.27 4.80
N ASP A 45 11.75 -2.22 3.66
CA ASP A 45 12.36 -2.13 2.33
C ASP A 45 12.14 -0.71 1.79
N GLU A 46 13.21 0.06 1.66
CA GLU A 46 13.17 1.46 1.20
C GLU A 46 12.61 1.62 -0.22
N ASN A 47 12.62 0.55 -1.03
CA ASN A 47 12.08 0.55 -2.38
C ASN A 47 10.59 0.16 -2.42
N LEU A 48 9.99 -0.19 -1.28
CA LEU A 48 8.60 -0.62 -1.18
C LEU A 48 7.85 0.26 -0.18
N ILE A 49 7.42 1.41 -0.67
CA ILE A 49 6.68 2.43 0.09
C ILE A 49 5.31 2.69 -0.53
N ASN A 50 4.36 3.12 0.30
CA ASN A 50 3.09 3.69 -0.17
C ASN A 50 3.24 5.18 -0.55
N ALA A 51 2.16 5.80 -1.02
CA ALA A 51 2.11 7.22 -1.40
C ALA A 51 2.40 8.19 -0.23
N GLY A 52 2.28 7.71 1.02
CA GLY A 52 2.65 8.44 2.23
C GLY A 52 4.11 8.31 2.64
N ALA A 53 4.96 7.72 1.79
CA ALA A 53 6.36 7.41 2.06
C ALA A 53 6.56 6.49 3.29
N GLN A 54 5.59 5.62 3.57
CA GLN A 54 5.69 4.64 4.65
C GLN A 54 6.07 3.27 4.07
N PRO A 55 6.99 2.52 4.70
CA PRO A 55 7.36 1.18 4.26
C PRO A 55 6.18 0.23 4.46
N VAL A 56 5.91 -0.61 3.44
CA VAL A 56 4.82 -1.58 3.45
C VAL A 56 5.31 -2.99 3.17
N SER A 57 4.61 -3.97 3.71
CA SER A 57 4.96 -5.38 3.54
C SER A 57 4.48 -5.96 2.21
N ARG A 58 5.17 -7.01 1.74
CA ARG A 58 4.74 -7.80 0.58
C ARG A 58 3.58 -8.72 0.97
N LYS A 59 2.61 -8.88 0.07
CA LYS A 59 1.49 -9.84 0.19
C LYS A 59 1.43 -10.71 -1.07
N PRO A 60 1.03 -11.99 -0.99
CA PRO A 60 0.73 -12.78 -2.18
C PRO A 60 -0.26 -12.05 -3.10
N GLY A 61 0.05 -12.02 -4.41
CA GLY A 61 -0.74 -11.29 -5.41
C GLY A 61 -0.42 -9.80 -5.54
N MET A 62 0.54 -9.26 -4.77
CA MET A 62 1.05 -7.91 -4.97
C MET A 62 1.68 -7.77 -6.36
N SER A 63 1.50 -6.60 -6.97
CA SER A 63 2.06 -6.25 -8.28
C SER A 63 2.76 -4.89 -8.24
N ILE A 64 3.75 -4.72 -9.11
CA ILE A 64 4.45 -3.45 -9.33
C ILE A 64 4.25 -3.04 -10.79
N THR A 65 3.92 -1.77 -11.00
CA THR A 65 3.81 -1.14 -12.32
C THR A 65 4.76 0.05 -12.40
N ASP A 66 5.04 0.53 -13.60
CA ASP A 66 5.65 1.86 -13.74
C ASP A 66 4.64 2.97 -13.41
N HIS A 67 5.15 4.19 -13.26
CA HIS A 67 4.35 5.37 -12.92
C HIS A 67 3.35 5.76 -14.01
N ALA A 68 3.64 5.51 -15.29
CA ALA A 68 2.71 5.86 -16.35
C ALA A 68 1.47 4.97 -16.23
N GLU A 69 1.67 3.66 -16.14
CA GLU A 69 0.59 2.69 -15.96
C GLU A 69 -0.19 2.88 -14.63
N SER A 70 0.47 3.34 -13.56
CA SER A 70 -0.18 3.56 -12.26
C SER A 70 -1.16 4.76 -12.23
N LEU A 71 -1.00 5.72 -13.15
CA LEU A 71 -1.80 6.95 -13.21
C LEU A 71 -2.91 6.91 -14.27
N CYS A 72 -2.89 5.90 -15.16
CA CYS A 72 -3.88 5.67 -16.22
C CYS A 72 -5.29 5.34 -15.71
#